data_AF-A0A7S3EK56-F1
#
_entry.id   AF-A0A7S3EK56-F1
#
_cell.length_a   1.000
_cell.length_b   1.000
_cell.length_c   1.000
_cell.angle_alpha   90.00
_cell.angle_beta   90.00
_cell.angle_gamma   90.00
#
_symmetry.space_group_name_H-M   'P 1'
#
loop_
_entity.id
_entity.type
_entity.pdbx_description
1 polymer ?
#
loop_
_entity_poly.entity_id
_entity_poly.type
_entity_poly.pdbx_seq_one_letter_code
_entity_poly.pdbx_strand_id
1 'polypeptide(L)'
;MAFVNLSTGNVRVHQRETTCCAEGVRKGIAAVAISASVGLATLLGASPGASASVFHFSGSVPPFLGPGGGGRYLSVCPSTPNCISTSSDAYSKSYVPPWTYHEKDPKKTLGSAVNDMKEVISMQPGAQIVEERPVKSDFGEGYYIRAEFESKIFGFVDDFEVLFQPQNIGTAGFEKGSGIVDYRSASRLGEGDFDVNRKRVKAIRVALQERGWKSIGFR
;
A
#
# COMPACT_ATOMS: atom_id res chain seq x y z
N MET A 1 -21.89 -22.62 -51.64
CA MET A 1 -21.27 -22.33 -52.96
C MET A 1 -20.29 -21.20 -52.77
N ALA A 2 -19.00 -21.54 -52.79
CA ALA A 2 -17.90 -20.60 -52.94
C ALA A 2 -17.80 -20.18 -54.41
N PHE A 3 -17.36 -18.96 -54.69
CA PHE A 3 -16.38 -18.71 -55.75
C PHE A 3 -15.61 -17.42 -55.43
N VAL A 4 -14.31 -17.63 -55.27
CA VAL A 4 -13.22 -16.65 -55.27
C VAL A 4 -13.00 -16.19 -56.69
N ASN A 5 -12.63 -14.92 -56.92
CA ASN A 5 -11.79 -14.64 -58.08
C ASN A 5 -10.77 -13.53 -57.79
N LEU A 6 -9.51 -13.91 -58.02
CA LEU A 6 -8.29 -13.12 -57.92
C LEU A 6 -8.14 -12.25 -59.16
N SER A 7 -7.63 -11.04 -59.01
CA SER A 7 -7.01 -10.29 -60.11
C SER A 7 -5.59 -9.91 -59.72
N THR A 8 -4.67 -10.47 -60.49
CA THR A 8 -3.22 -10.32 -60.46
C THR A 8 -2.81 -9.06 -61.24
N GLY A 9 -1.84 -8.31 -60.72
CA GLY A 9 -1.24 -7.18 -61.42
C GLY A 9 0.14 -6.86 -60.87
N ASN A 10 1.16 -7.48 -61.45
CA ASN A 10 2.57 -7.40 -61.08
C ASN A 10 3.25 -6.43 -62.08
N VAL A 11 3.91 -5.37 -61.61
CA VAL A 11 4.82 -4.55 -62.45
C VAL A 11 6.10 -4.26 -61.64
N ARG A 12 7.21 -4.84 -62.12
CA ARG A 12 8.59 -4.52 -61.73
C ARG A 12 9.10 -3.32 -62.54
N VAL A 13 10.34 -2.91 -62.21
CA VAL A 13 11.31 -2.04 -62.92
C VAL A 13 11.53 -0.75 -62.12
N HIS A 14 12.73 -0.27 -61.72
CA HIS A 14 14.11 -0.48 -62.16
C HIS A 14 15.08 -0.23 -60.98
N GLN A 15 16.19 -0.97 -60.93
CA GLN A 15 17.40 -0.63 -60.17
C GLN A 15 17.93 0.76 -60.53
N ARG A 16 18.45 1.49 -59.52
CA ARG A 16 19.62 2.36 -59.71
C ARG A 16 20.58 2.19 -58.52
N GLU A 17 21.70 1.56 -58.82
CA GLU A 17 22.95 1.65 -58.07
C GLU A 17 23.54 3.04 -58.27
N THR A 18 24.04 3.65 -57.20
CA THR A 18 25.15 4.62 -57.28
C THR A 18 26.03 4.42 -56.06
N THR A 19 27.17 3.80 -56.33
CA THR A 19 28.35 3.67 -55.46
C THR A 19 29.24 4.90 -55.61
N CYS A 20 30.12 5.08 -54.62
CA CYS A 20 31.42 5.79 -54.67
C CYS A 20 31.40 7.29 -54.25
N CYS A 21 32.36 7.84 -53.49
CA CYS A 21 33.74 7.43 -53.13
C CYS A 21 34.16 8.04 -51.75
N ALA A 22 34.99 7.38 -50.92
CA ALA A 22 36.46 7.60 -50.64
C ALA A 22 36.83 9.03 -50.16
N GLU A 23 37.69 9.37 -49.18
CA GLU A 23 38.91 8.86 -48.52
C GLU A 23 38.91 9.43 -47.06
N GLY A 24 39.47 8.90 -45.98
CA GLY A 24 40.81 8.37 -45.74
C GLY A 24 41.67 9.36 -44.92
N VAL A 25 41.79 9.23 -43.60
CA VAL A 25 43.00 9.63 -42.83
C VAL A 25 43.17 8.72 -41.60
N ARG A 26 44.41 8.26 -41.42
CA ARG A 26 44.90 7.30 -40.44
C ARG A 26 45.72 8.00 -39.33
N LYS A 27 45.75 7.33 -38.16
CA LYS A 27 46.83 7.24 -37.13
C LYS A 27 46.92 8.29 -36.00
N GLY A 28 47.15 7.76 -34.79
CA GLY A 28 47.78 8.47 -33.66
C GLY A 28 47.22 8.06 -32.28
N ILE A 29 47.39 6.81 -31.83
CA ILE A 29 48.15 6.43 -30.62
C ILE A 29 48.42 7.57 -29.62
N ALA A 30 47.80 7.49 -28.44
CA ALA A 30 48.46 7.72 -27.15
C ALA A 30 47.61 7.12 -26.02
N ALA A 31 47.89 5.86 -25.67
CA ALA A 31 47.46 5.31 -24.40
C ALA A 31 48.37 5.92 -23.31
N VAL A 32 47.82 6.82 -22.49
CA VAL A 32 48.49 7.29 -21.27
C VAL A 32 47.94 6.48 -20.12
N ALA A 33 48.70 5.47 -19.71
CA ALA A 33 48.49 4.77 -18.45
C ALA A 33 48.94 5.69 -17.30
N ILE A 34 47.99 6.28 -16.58
CA ILE A 34 48.26 6.89 -15.28
C ILE A 34 47.93 5.85 -14.22
N SER A 35 48.95 5.12 -13.81
CA SER A 35 48.96 4.34 -12.57
C SER A 35 49.15 5.31 -11.40
N ALA A 36 48.15 5.46 -10.54
CA ALA A 36 48.32 6.00 -9.20
C ALA A 36 47.27 5.41 -8.24
N SER A 37 47.71 4.37 -7.54
CA SER A 37 47.46 4.06 -6.12
C SER A 37 46.12 4.46 -5.48
N VAL A 38 45.33 3.42 -5.17
CA VAL A 38 44.62 3.16 -3.90
C VAL A 38 44.36 4.39 -3.02
N GLY A 39 43.10 4.81 -3.02
CA GLY A 39 42.48 5.57 -1.95
C GLY A 39 41.06 5.06 -1.77
N LEU A 40 40.90 3.86 -1.19
CA LEU A 40 39.60 3.37 -0.75
C LEU A 40 39.19 4.18 0.48
N ALA A 41 38.65 5.38 0.25
CA ALA A 41 37.91 6.10 1.27
C ALA A 41 36.55 5.40 1.42
N THR A 42 36.51 4.35 2.25
CA THR A 42 35.26 3.90 2.86
C THR A 42 34.71 5.04 3.69
N LEU A 43 33.92 5.91 3.06
CA LEU A 43 32.94 6.69 3.79
C LEU A 43 32.03 5.67 4.46
N LEU A 44 32.21 5.51 5.78
CA LEU A 44 31.18 4.99 6.66
C LEU A 44 29.98 5.92 6.49
N GLY A 45 29.16 5.65 5.47
CA GLY A 45 27.81 6.15 5.37
C GLY A 45 27.02 5.51 6.50
N ALA A 46 27.16 6.03 7.71
CA ALA A 46 26.18 5.84 8.75
C ALA A 46 24.89 6.41 8.17
N SER A 47 23.99 5.54 7.72
CA SER A 47 22.65 5.91 7.31
C SER A 47 22.00 6.66 8.48
N PRO A 48 21.75 7.97 8.37
CA PRO A 48 21.02 8.67 9.41
C PRO A 48 19.56 8.27 9.23
N GLY A 49 19.02 7.37 10.05
CA GLY A 49 17.60 7.08 9.93
C GLY A 49 16.97 6.02 10.83
N ALA A 50 17.74 5.10 11.43
CA ALA A 50 17.16 4.17 12.40
C ALA A 50 17.18 4.82 13.79
N SER A 51 16.21 5.71 14.07
CA SER A 51 15.90 6.13 15.43
C SER A 51 15.32 4.92 16.18
N ALA A 52 16.18 4.12 16.80
CA ALA A 52 15.76 3.09 17.73
C ALA A 52 15.11 3.76 18.96
N SER A 53 14.05 3.16 19.48
CA SER A 53 13.35 3.67 20.65
C SER A 53 14.27 3.68 21.88
N VAL A 54 14.21 4.74 22.69
CA VAL A 54 15.06 4.91 23.89
C VAL A 54 14.57 4.01 25.03
N PHE A 55 13.28 3.67 25.03
CA PHE A 55 12.65 2.70 25.91
C PHE A 55 11.81 1.75 25.05
N HIS A 56 11.67 0.47 25.45
CA HIS A 56 10.95 -0.53 24.64
C HIS A 56 9.81 -1.16 25.43
N PHE A 57 8.59 -0.61 25.28
CA PHE A 57 7.36 -1.11 25.89
C PHE A 57 6.40 -1.67 24.82
N SER A 58 6.85 -2.68 24.08
CA SER A 58 6.09 -3.25 22.96
C SER A 58 4.79 -3.95 23.39
N GLY A 59 4.80 -4.65 24.53
CA GLY A 59 3.68 -5.53 24.92
C GLY A 59 3.58 -6.80 24.06
N SER A 60 2.75 -7.74 24.48
CA SER A 60 2.50 -8.97 23.71
C SER A 60 1.50 -8.73 22.58
N VAL A 61 1.71 -9.37 21.43
CA VAL A 61 0.73 -9.40 20.33
C VAL A 61 -0.59 -10.01 20.85
N PRO A 62 -1.73 -9.29 20.78
CA PRO A 62 -3.00 -9.85 21.21
C PRO A 62 -3.40 -11.10 20.39
N PRO A 63 -3.94 -12.17 21.01
CA PRO A 63 -4.24 -13.42 20.30
C PRO A 63 -5.49 -13.33 19.42
N PHE A 64 -6.26 -12.25 19.51
CA PHE A 64 -7.52 -12.03 18.81
C PHE A 64 -7.39 -11.10 17.59
N LEU A 65 -6.17 -10.83 17.13
CA LEU A 65 -5.96 -10.07 15.90
C LEU A 65 -6.35 -10.89 14.66
N GLY A 66 -6.72 -10.19 13.61
CA GLY A 66 -7.14 -10.73 12.33
C GLY A 66 -8.65 -10.71 12.13
N PRO A 67 -9.09 -11.04 10.90
CA PRO A 67 -10.50 -11.07 10.54
C PRO A 67 -11.26 -12.18 11.31
N GLY A 68 -12.28 -11.78 12.07
CA GLY A 68 -13.21 -12.65 12.77
C GLY A 68 -14.41 -13.04 11.90
N GLY A 69 -15.25 -13.94 12.45
CA GLY A 69 -16.54 -14.31 11.86
C GLY A 69 -16.47 -14.88 10.45
N GLY A 70 -15.43 -15.66 10.12
CA GLY A 70 -15.23 -16.19 8.77
C GLY A 70 -14.72 -15.13 7.78
N GLY A 71 -13.97 -14.12 8.26
CA GLY A 71 -13.38 -13.09 7.40
C GLY A 71 -14.26 -11.86 7.18
N ARG A 72 -15.24 -11.61 8.05
CA ARG A 72 -16.29 -10.60 7.84
C ARG A 72 -16.14 -9.32 8.63
N TYR A 73 -15.40 -9.33 9.73
CA TYR A 73 -15.23 -8.16 10.58
C TYR A 73 -13.91 -8.21 11.33
N LEU A 74 -13.46 -7.06 11.83
CA LEU A 74 -12.33 -6.97 12.75
C LEU A 74 -12.82 -7.02 14.20
N SER A 75 -11.91 -7.28 15.13
CA SER A 75 -12.26 -7.30 16.55
C SER A 75 -12.78 -5.92 17.02
N VAL A 76 -13.72 -5.92 17.94
CA VAL A 76 -14.20 -4.69 18.59
C VAL A 76 -13.11 -4.08 19.46
N CYS A 77 -13.18 -2.77 19.68
CA CYS A 77 -12.29 -2.15 20.65
C CYS A 77 -12.67 -2.59 22.08
N PRO A 78 -11.68 -2.87 22.95
CA PRO A 78 -11.93 -2.96 24.38
C PRO A 78 -12.36 -1.57 24.93
N SER A 79 -12.81 -1.52 26.17
CA SER A 79 -13.26 -0.29 26.84
C SER A 79 -12.14 0.74 27.10
N THR A 80 -10.89 0.44 26.74
CA THR A 80 -9.77 1.36 26.89
C THR A 80 -9.79 2.42 25.79
N PRO A 81 -9.36 3.67 26.09
CA PRO A 81 -9.54 4.78 25.16
C PRO A 81 -8.52 4.78 23.99
N ASN A 82 -7.44 4.02 24.14
CA ASN A 82 -6.36 3.84 23.18
C ASN A 82 -6.73 2.92 21.98
N CYS A 83 -8.00 2.76 21.65
CA CYS A 83 -8.47 1.94 20.52
C CYS A 83 -9.56 2.64 19.73
N ILE A 84 -9.44 2.57 18.40
CA ILE A 84 -10.51 2.90 17.46
C ILE A 84 -10.72 1.77 16.46
N SER A 85 -11.97 1.54 16.05
CA SER A 85 -12.32 0.49 15.10
C SER A 85 -13.64 0.81 14.40
N THR A 86 -13.73 0.48 13.11
CA THR A 86 -14.98 0.54 12.33
C THR A 86 -16.01 -0.48 12.81
N SER A 87 -15.58 -1.53 13.52
CA SER A 87 -16.45 -2.55 14.10
C SER A 87 -16.96 -2.19 15.52
N SER A 88 -16.57 -1.03 16.07
CA SER A 88 -17.10 -0.56 17.35
C SER A 88 -18.56 -0.11 17.24
N ASP A 89 -19.27 -0.04 18.37
CA ASP A 89 -20.62 0.52 18.40
C ASP A 89 -20.63 1.97 17.86
N ALA A 90 -21.55 2.28 16.94
CA ALA A 90 -21.58 3.54 16.20
C ALA A 90 -21.75 4.79 17.08
N TYR A 91 -22.25 4.64 18.32
CA TYR A 91 -22.41 5.72 19.29
C TYR A 91 -21.24 5.79 20.28
N SER A 92 -20.32 4.84 20.24
CA SER A 92 -19.13 4.84 21.09
C SER A 92 -18.08 5.83 20.59
N LYS A 93 -17.26 6.34 21.51
CA LYS A 93 -16.11 7.17 21.14
C LYS A 93 -15.14 6.39 20.25
N SER A 94 -14.95 5.10 20.47
CA SER A 94 -14.02 4.26 19.71
C SER A 94 -14.44 4.04 18.26
N TYR A 95 -15.67 4.36 17.89
CA TYR A 95 -16.12 4.27 16.50
C TYR A 95 -15.45 5.30 15.60
N VAL A 96 -15.19 4.83 14.38
CA VAL A 96 -14.72 5.61 13.26
C VAL A 96 -15.37 5.08 11.99
N PRO A 97 -15.77 5.96 11.05
CA PRO A 97 -16.41 5.52 9.82
C PRO A 97 -15.45 4.71 8.94
N PRO A 98 -15.95 3.67 8.23
CA PRO A 98 -15.16 2.92 7.26
C PRO A 98 -14.74 3.78 6.06
N TRP A 99 -13.89 3.21 5.21
CA TRP A 99 -13.47 3.84 3.95
C TRP A 99 -14.03 3.10 2.73
N THR A 100 -14.14 3.82 1.63
CA THR A 100 -14.43 3.28 0.29
C THR A 100 -13.35 3.76 -0.69
N TYR A 101 -12.99 2.88 -1.62
CA TYR A 101 -12.07 3.17 -2.71
C TYR A 101 -12.73 3.28 -4.09
N HIS A 102 -14.06 3.10 -4.19
CA HIS A 102 -14.81 3.13 -5.46
C HIS A 102 -15.60 4.42 -5.72
N GLU A 103 -15.83 5.27 -4.69
CA GLU A 103 -16.72 6.43 -4.84
C GLU A 103 -16.33 7.36 -6.00
N LYS A 104 -15.04 7.72 -6.11
CA LYS A 104 -14.53 8.60 -7.17
C LYS A 104 -14.03 7.83 -8.39
N ASP A 105 -13.71 6.55 -8.22
CA ASP A 105 -13.20 5.69 -9.28
C ASP A 105 -13.84 4.29 -9.17
N PRO A 106 -15.01 4.10 -9.80
CA PRO A 106 -15.72 2.82 -9.78
C PRO A 106 -14.95 1.66 -10.44
N LYS A 107 -13.86 1.95 -11.17
CA LYS A 107 -13.03 0.94 -11.84
C LYS A 107 -11.82 0.52 -11.02
N LYS A 108 -11.52 1.19 -9.90
CA LYS A 108 -10.38 0.85 -9.07
C LYS A 108 -10.50 -0.59 -8.59
N THR A 109 -9.47 -1.41 -8.81
CA THR A 109 -9.53 -2.82 -8.41
C THR A 109 -9.14 -3.01 -6.95
N LEU A 110 -9.54 -4.13 -6.35
CA LEU A 110 -9.08 -4.53 -5.01
C LEU A 110 -7.53 -4.50 -4.93
N GLY A 111 -6.84 -5.05 -5.93
CA GLY A 111 -5.37 -5.06 -5.96
C GLY A 111 -4.76 -3.65 -5.97
N SER A 112 -5.33 -2.72 -6.75
CA SER A 112 -4.90 -1.33 -6.75
C SER A 112 -5.15 -0.65 -5.40
N ALA A 113 -6.28 -0.92 -4.76
CA ALA A 113 -6.62 -0.38 -3.45
C ALA A 113 -5.71 -0.95 -2.33
N VAL A 114 -5.37 -2.24 -2.40
CA VAL A 114 -4.39 -2.86 -1.52
C VAL A 114 -3.03 -2.18 -1.67
N ASN A 115 -2.57 -1.93 -2.89
CA ASN A 115 -1.31 -1.22 -3.13
C ASN A 115 -1.35 0.22 -2.60
N ASP A 116 -2.45 0.95 -2.81
CA ASP A 116 -2.64 2.29 -2.24
C ASP A 116 -2.44 2.29 -0.72
N MET A 117 -3.09 1.35 -0.03
CA MET A 117 -3.00 1.21 1.42
C MET A 117 -1.58 0.87 1.87
N LYS A 118 -0.91 -0.07 1.21
CA LYS A 118 0.45 -0.50 1.56
C LYS A 118 1.44 0.66 1.45
N GLU A 119 1.35 1.43 0.37
CA GLU A 119 2.20 2.60 0.17
C GLU A 119 1.93 3.67 1.25
N VAL A 120 0.66 3.97 1.53
CA VAL A 120 0.30 4.97 2.55
C VAL A 120 0.74 4.55 3.95
N ILE A 121 0.59 3.27 4.32
CA ILE A 121 1.08 2.72 5.59
C ILE A 121 2.61 2.87 5.66
N SER A 122 3.32 2.47 4.60
CA SER A 122 4.79 2.51 4.56
C SER A 122 5.37 3.93 4.62
N MET A 123 4.59 4.95 4.24
CA MET A 123 4.97 6.36 4.40
C MET A 123 4.84 6.86 5.84
N GLN A 124 4.16 6.13 6.73
CA GLN A 124 3.97 6.58 8.10
C GLN A 124 5.21 6.31 8.97
N PRO A 125 5.58 7.23 9.89
CA PRO A 125 6.70 7.01 10.78
C PRO A 125 6.51 5.79 11.68
N GLY A 126 7.50 4.89 11.70
CA GLY A 126 7.53 3.72 12.58
C GLY A 126 6.59 2.59 12.17
N ALA A 127 5.99 2.65 10.97
CA ALA A 127 5.12 1.61 10.46
C ALA A 127 5.91 0.44 9.87
N GLN A 128 5.45 -0.78 10.13
CA GLN A 128 5.95 -2.02 9.54
C GLN A 128 4.77 -2.92 9.19
N ILE A 129 4.63 -3.33 7.93
CA ILE A 129 3.63 -4.33 7.54
C ILE A 129 4.18 -5.70 7.93
N VAL A 130 3.49 -6.39 8.83
CA VAL A 130 3.94 -7.64 9.44
C VAL A 130 3.12 -8.86 8.99
N GLU A 131 1.95 -8.63 8.41
CA GLU A 131 1.11 -9.69 7.85
C GLU A 131 0.26 -9.12 6.71
N GLU A 132 0.17 -9.87 5.61
CA GLU A 132 -0.82 -9.62 4.57
C GLU A 132 -1.26 -10.95 3.95
N ARG A 133 -2.55 -11.08 3.65
CA ARG A 133 -3.09 -12.32 3.06
C ARG A 133 -4.46 -12.14 2.43
N PRO A 134 -4.82 -12.94 1.42
CA PRO A 134 -6.20 -13.08 0.97
C PRO A 134 -7.11 -13.56 2.10
N VAL A 135 -8.35 -13.11 2.09
CA VAL A 135 -9.41 -13.55 2.99
C VAL A 135 -10.54 -14.13 2.16
N LYS A 136 -11.01 -15.32 2.49
CA LYS A 136 -12.20 -15.92 1.87
C LYS A 136 -13.32 -15.94 2.89
N SER A 137 -14.48 -15.44 2.49
CA SER A 137 -15.72 -15.49 3.27
C SER A 137 -16.83 -16.11 2.43
N ASP A 138 -17.97 -16.39 3.06
CA ASP A 138 -19.20 -16.83 2.37
C ASP A 138 -19.67 -15.81 1.30
N PHE A 139 -19.22 -14.57 1.45
CA PHE A 139 -19.50 -13.49 0.53
C PHE A 139 -18.35 -13.24 -0.43
N GLY A 140 -17.39 -14.15 -0.64
CA GLY A 140 -16.34 -13.97 -1.65
C GLY A 140 -14.99 -13.52 -1.08
N GLU A 141 -14.14 -13.01 -1.98
CA GLU A 141 -12.73 -12.74 -1.70
C GLU A 141 -12.50 -11.28 -1.24
N GLY A 142 -11.76 -11.16 -0.14
CA GLY A 142 -11.25 -9.91 0.39
C GLY A 142 -9.74 -10.00 0.63
N TYR A 143 -9.20 -9.02 1.35
CA TYR A 143 -7.78 -8.96 1.66
C TYR A 143 -7.55 -8.38 3.06
N TYR A 144 -6.54 -8.88 3.74
CA TYR A 144 -6.19 -8.44 5.08
C TYR A 144 -4.75 -7.95 5.12
N ILE A 145 -4.53 -6.84 5.83
CA ILE A 145 -3.22 -6.28 6.13
C ILE A 145 -3.15 -5.98 7.61
N ARG A 146 -2.05 -6.34 8.25
CA ARG A 146 -1.69 -5.90 9.60
C ARG A 146 -0.34 -5.19 9.56
N ALA A 147 -0.30 -4.04 10.20
CA ALA A 147 0.90 -3.26 10.41
C ALA A 147 1.11 -2.95 11.89
N GLU A 148 2.36 -2.89 12.31
CA GLU A 148 2.78 -2.46 13.64
C GLU A 148 3.34 -1.04 13.54
N PHE A 149 2.97 -0.19 14.48
CA PHE A 149 3.46 1.18 14.60
C PHE A 149 4.21 1.36 15.90
N GLU A 150 5.53 1.55 15.82
CA GLU A 150 6.36 1.77 16.99
C GLU A 150 6.58 3.28 17.26
N SER A 151 6.33 3.69 18.50
CA SER A 151 6.64 5.06 18.94
C SER A 151 8.15 5.27 19.16
N LYS A 152 8.69 6.34 18.57
CA LYS A 152 10.14 6.62 18.60
C LYS A 152 10.73 6.88 19.99
N ILE A 153 9.93 7.32 20.95
CA ILE A 153 10.42 7.77 22.27
C ILE A 153 10.31 6.63 23.29
N PHE A 154 9.15 5.96 23.33
CA PHE A 154 8.82 4.99 24.38
C PHE A 154 8.69 3.55 23.88
N GLY A 155 8.80 3.30 22.57
CA GLY A 155 8.74 1.95 22.00
C GLY A 155 7.39 1.26 22.20
N PHE A 156 6.33 2.01 22.51
CA PHE A 156 4.96 1.49 22.44
C PHE A 156 4.66 1.03 21.03
N VAL A 157 4.12 -0.19 20.92
CA VAL A 157 3.66 -0.77 19.66
C VAL A 157 2.15 -0.75 19.61
N ASP A 158 1.64 -0.22 18.50
CA ASP A 158 0.23 -0.22 18.19
C ASP A 158 -0.02 -1.12 16.97
N ASP A 159 -1.07 -1.93 17.03
CA ASP A 159 -1.52 -2.75 15.91
C ASP A 159 -2.52 -1.94 15.07
N PHE A 160 -2.27 -1.90 13.76
CA PHE A 160 -3.18 -1.36 12.74
C PHE A 160 -3.60 -2.47 11.80
N GLU A 161 -4.89 -2.77 11.79
CA GLU A 161 -5.50 -3.83 10.99
C GLU A 161 -6.38 -3.20 9.92
N VAL A 162 -6.32 -3.73 8.70
CA VAL A 162 -7.13 -3.31 7.57
C VAL A 162 -7.76 -4.56 6.94
N LEU A 163 -9.08 -4.55 6.79
CA LEU A 163 -9.85 -5.59 6.14
C LEU A 163 -10.58 -5.01 4.93
N PHE A 164 -10.15 -5.43 3.75
CA PHE A 164 -10.85 -5.15 2.49
C PHE A 164 -11.99 -6.14 2.34
N GLN A 165 -13.22 -5.62 2.35
CA GLN A 165 -14.41 -6.46 2.25
C GLN A 165 -14.61 -6.95 0.80
N PRO A 166 -15.18 -8.15 0.63
CA PRO A 166 -15.63 -8.60 -0.68
C PRO A 166 -16.60 -7.63 -1.33
N GLN A 167 -16.41 -7.36 -2.62
CA GLN A 167 -17.18 -6.34 -3.35
C GLN A 167 -18.68 -6.68 -3.45
N ASN A 168 -19.06 -7.94 -3.34
CA ASN A 168 -20.45 -8.39 -3.37
C ASN A 168 -21.17 -8.30 -2.02
N ILE A 169 -20.52 -7.81 -0.95
CA ILE A 169 -21.20 -7.42 0.27
C ILE A 169 -21.80 -6.02 0.09
N GLY A 170 -23.08 -5.88 0.39
CA GLY A 170 -23.66 -4.59 0.76
C GLY A 170 -23.50 -4.42 2.27
N THR A 171 -22.70 -3.45 2.70
CA THR A 171 -22.62 -3.08 4.12
C THR A 171 -23.86 -2.26 4.46
N ALA A 172 -24.43 -2.43 5.66
CA ALA A 172 -25.62 -1.67 6.07
C ALA A 172 -25.42 -0.16 5.86
N GLY A 173 -26.20 0.43 4.96
CA GLY A 173 -26.08 1.83 4.54
C GLY A 173 -25.29 2.08 3.24
N PHE A 174 -24.79 1.04 2.56
CA PHE A 174 -23.98 1.18 1.34
C PHE A 174 -24.41 0.22 0.23
N GLU A 175 -24.27 0.67 -1.01
CA GLU A 175 -24.56 -0.14 -2.18
C GLU A 175 -23.58 -1.32 -2.31
N LYS A 176 -24.08 -2.43 -2.86
CA LYS A 176 -23.25 -3.58 -3.23
C LYS A 176 -22.21 -3.11 -4.26
N GLY A 177 -20.95 -3.50 -4.08
CA GLY A 177 -19.87 -3.10 -4.97
C GLY A 177 -19.16 -1.83 -4.55
N SER A 178 -19.42 -1.29 -3.35
CA SER A 178 -18.85 -0.03 -2.87
C SER A 178 -17.38 -0.10 -2.43
N GLY A 179 -16.73 -1.26 -2.47
CA GLY A 179 -15.31 -1.39 -2.13
C GLY A 179 -15.02 -0.93 -0.69
N ILE A 180 -15.76 -1.50 0.27
CA ILE A 180 -15.68 -1.13 1.68
C ILE A 180 -14.38 -1.63 2.30
N VAL A 181 -13.76 -0.81 3.13
CA VAL A 181 -12.55 -1.12 3.88
C VAL A 181 -12.77 -0.80 5.35
N ASP A 182 -12.72 -1.85 6.14
CA ASP A 182 -12.76 -1.81 7.59
C ASP A 182 -11.35 -1.69 8.15
N TYR A 183 -11.22 -1.07 9.32
CA TYR A 183 -9.94 -0.93 9.97
C TYR A 183 -10.07 -0.82 11.49
N ARG A 184 -8.98 -1.17 12.17
CA ARG A 184 -8.80 -1.05 13.62
C ARG A 184 -7.41 -0.54 13.91
N SER A 185 -7.28 0.38 14.86
CA SER A 185 -6.00 0.89 15.37
C SER A 185 -6.02 0.87 16.89
N ALA A 186 -5.15 0.07 17.50
CA ALA A 186 -5.15 -0.16 18.94
C ALA A 186 -3.75 -0.28 19.51
N SER A 187 -3.50 0.36 20.64
CA SER A 187 -2.24 0.19 21.37
C SER A 187 -2.22 -1.12 22.16
N ARG A 188 -1.08 -1.81 22.21
CA ARG A 188 -0.90 -3.05 23.01
C ARG A 188 -0.85 -2.76 24.51
N LEU A 189 -0.28 -1.62 24.87
CA LEU A 189 -0.07 -1.17 26.24
C LEU A 189 -0.42 0.31 26.40
N GLY A 190 -0.66 0.71 27.64
CA GLY A 190 -0.91 2.10 28.03
C GLY A 190 -2.38 2.49 27.92
N GLU A 191 -2.92 3.16 28.94
CA GLU A 191 -4.32 3.60 28.99
C GLU A 191 -4.53 5.04 28.52
N GLY A 192 -3.46 5.73 28.11
CA GLY A 192 -3.51 7.13 27.71
C GLY A 192 -4.19 7.36 26.36
N ASP A 193 -5.19 8.23 26.34
CA ASP A 193 -5.91 8.65 25.13
C ASP A 193 -5.21 9.81 24.40
N PHE A 194 -3.90 9.77 24.17
CA PHE A 194 -3.20 10.87 23.47
C PHE A 194 -3.63 11.04 21.99
N ASP A 195 -4.75 10.43 21.61
CA ASP A 195 -5.36 10.37 20.29
C ASP A 195 -4.39 9.84 19.23
N VAL A 196 -3.34 9.11 19.62
CA VAL A 196 -2.28 8.63 18.71
C VAL A 196 -2.90 7.79 17.59
N ASN A 197 -3.76 6.83 17.95
CA ASN A 197 -4.46 5.98 16.99
C ASN A 197 -5.39 6.79 16.06
N ARG A 198 -6.10 7.80 16.57
CA ARG A 198 -6.94 8.68 15.74
C ARG A 198 -6.12 9.59 14.82
N LYS A 199 -4.99 10.13 15.30
CA LYS A 199 -4.07 10.96 14.52
C LYS A 199 -3.48 10.15 13.38
N ARG A 200 -3.08 8.89 13.64
CA ARG A 200 -2.63 7.94 12.62
C ARG A 200 -3.70 7.69 11.56
N VAL A 201 -4.90 7.28 11.96
CA VAL A 201 -6.00 7.03 11.03
C VAL A 201 -6.35 8.29 10.23
N LYS A 202 -6.29 9.47 10.85
CA LYS A 202 -6.48 10.75 10.16
C LYS A 202 -5.40 10.99 9.10
N ALA A 203 -4.13 10.75 9.40
CA ALA A 203 -3.02 10.90 8.44
C ALA A 203 -3.16 9.94 7.25
N ILE A 204 -3.42 8.67 7.53
CA ILE A 204 -3.68 7.64 6.51
C ILE A 204 -4.88 8.04 5.64
N ARG A 205 -5.98 8.49 6.25
CA ARG A 205 -7.17 8.94 5.53
C ARG A 205 -6.85 10.08 4.57
N VAL A 206 -6.08 11.09 4.99
CA VAL A 206 -5.73 12.24 4.13
C VAL A 206 -4.93 11.77 2.91
N ALA A 207 -3.93 10.91 3.11
CA ALA A 207 -3.14 10.36 2.01
C ALA A 207 -3.95 9.46 1.06
N LEU A 208 -4.91 8.70 1.58
CA LEU A 208 -5.82 7.89 0.74
C LEU A 208 -6.82 8.77 -0.04
N GLN A 209 -7.26 9.89 0.54
CA GLN A 209 -8.18 10.82 -0.14
C GLN A 209 -7.56 11.45 -1.39
N GLU A 210 -6.25 11.69 -1.39
CA GLU A 210 -5.48 12.12 -2.57
C GLU A 210 -5.48 11.06 -3.67
N ARG A 211 -5.63 9.78 -3.29
CA ARG A 211 -5.75 8.64 -4.19
C ARG A 211 -7.20 8.33 -4.57
N GLY A 212 -8.16 9.19 -4.24
CA GLY A 212 -9.56 9.02 -4.63
C GLY A 212 -10.43 8.22 -3.65
N TRP A 213 -9.91 7.89 -2.46
CA TRP A 213 -10.70 7.24 -1.42
C TRP A 213 -11.61 8.23 -0.69
N LYS A 214 -12.62 7.72 0.02
CA LYS A 214 -13.55 8.52 0.82
C LYS A 214 -13.88 7.81 2.14
N SER A 215 -14.11 8.60 3.19
CA SER A 215 -14.69 8.10 4.43
C SER A 215 -16.20 8.11 4.33
N ILE A 216 -16.81 7.00 4.70
CA ILE A 216 -18.24 6.77 4.54
C ILE A 216 -18.91 6.69 5.92
N GLY A 217 -19.78 7.65 6.20
CA GLY A 217 -20.45 7.77 7.49
C GLY A 217 -20.08 9.08 8.22
N PHE A 218 -20.86 9.36 9.24
CA PHE A 218 -20.68 10.53 10.10
C PHE A 218 -19.73 10.17 11.25
N ARG A 219 -18.98 11.17 11.70
CA ARG A 219 -18.22 11.10 12.95
C ARG A 219 -18.60 12.28 13.81
#